data_AF-A0A432M5K7-F1
#
_entry.id   AF-A0A432M5K7-F1
#
_cell.length_a   1.000
_cell.length_b   1.000
_cell.length_c   1.000
_cell.angle_alpha   90.00
_cell.angle_beta   90.00
_cell.angle_gamma   90.00
#
_symmetry.space_group_name_H-M   'P 1'
#
loop_
_entity.id
_entity.type
_entity.pdbx_description
1 polymer ?
#
loop_
_entity_poly.entity_id
_entity_poly.type
_entity_poly.pdbx_seq_one_letter_code
_entity_poly.pdbx_strand_id
1 'polypeptide(L)'
;MGDSLKTLFGWFPVLRKLFQAKNAEEFDDFLDRHFEECVQRMEAEAHHLTSDSEEKLSAFLAAALSVPGLAVIREGYSNGRVDLTIKSESMTFPQRRLAEAKIYAGPDYHERAIEQLISRYSTGRQSRGYVVEYIKKPGIAALVLKLRKRADADLPARQHGETFDHRMKWAYASNHWHSSEELIHVVHINVNLHR
;
A
#
# COMPACT_ATOMS: atom_id res chain seq x y z
N MET A 1 1.46 15.90 -30.97
CA MET A 1 1.13 15.32 -29.64
C MET A 1 1.34 13.81 -29.56
N GLY A 2 1.05 13.02 -30.60
CA GLY A 2 1.24 11.55 -30.56
C GLY A 2 2.69 11.09 -30.41
N ASP A 3 3.67 11.78 -31.01
CA ASP A 3 5.09 11.43 -30.91
C ASP A 3 5.70 11.77 -29.55
N SER A 4 5.36 12.92 -28.97
CA SER A 4 5.92 13.35 -27.69
C SER A 4 5.51 12.44 -26.52
N LEU A 5 4.26 11.94 -26.51
CA LEU A 5 3.80 10.99 -25.50
C LEU A 5 4.42 9.60 -25.67
N LYS A 6 4.60 9.15 -26.93
CA LYS A 6 5.31 7.89 -27.19
C LYS A 6 6.76 7.96 -26.72
N THR A 7 7.46 9.06 -26.97
CA THR A 7 8.82 9.27 -26.47
C THR A 7 8.86 9.32 -24.95
N LEU A 8 7.95 10.06 -24.30
CA LEU A 8 7.83 10.10 -22.84
C LEU A 8 7.62 8.71 -22.24
N PHE A 9 6.71 7.92 -22.81
CA PHE A 9 6.44 6.55 -22.37
C PHE A 9 7.59 5.58 -22.69
N GLY A 10 8.41 5.87 -23.69
CA GLY A 10 9.65 5.15 -23.95
C GLY A 10 10.69 5.39 -22.85
N TRP A 11 10.81 6.64 -22.37
CA TRP A 11 11.72 7.00 -21.28
C TRP A 11 11.20 6.59 -19.91
N PHE A 12 9.89 6.57 -19.71
CA PHE A 12 9.25 6.25 -18.44
C PHE A 12 8.15 5.19 -18.61
N PRO A 13 8.53 3.89 -18.71
CA PRO A 13 7.58 2.80 -18.88
C PRO A 13 6.53 2.71 -17.75
N VAL A 14 6.88 3.15 -16.54
CA VAL A 14 5.96 3.20 -15.39
C VAL A 14 4.79 4.16 -15.64
N LEU A 15 5.05 5.34 -16.22
CA LEU A 15 4.01 6.31 -16.59
C LEU A 15 3.10 5.73 -17.67
N ARG A 16 3.65 4.98 -18.62
CA ARG A 16 2.84 4.33 -19.66
C ARG A 16 1.75 3.45 -19.06
N LYS A 17 2.07 2.63 -18.05
CA LYS A 17 1.09 1.73 -17.42
C LYS A 17 -0.02 2.51 -16.73
N LEU A 18 0.32 3.55 -15.96
CA LEU A 18 -0.67 4.41 -15.30
C LEU A 18 -1.61 5.08 -16.30
N PHE A 19 -1.08 5.64 -17.39
CA PHE A 19 -1.88 6.33 -18.41
C PHE A 19 -2.67 5.36 -19.31
N GLN A 20 -2.25 4.10 -19.42
CA GLN A 20 -2.94 3.08 -20.20
C GLN A 20 -4.02 2.34 -19.40
N ALA A 21 -4.05 2.47 -18.08
CA ALA A 21 -5.03 1.82 -17.23
C ALA A 21 -6.45 2.38 -17.51
N LYS A 22 -7.41 1.47 -17.72
CA LYS A 22 -8.79 1.72 -18.15
C LYS A 22 -9.84 1.27 -17.15
N ASN A 23 -9.44 0.60 -16.08
CA ASN A 23 -10.32 0.22 -14.98
C ASN A 23 -9.55 0.22 -13.64
N ALA A 24 -10.27 -0.12 -12.56
CA ALA A 24 -9.70 -0.18 -11.21
C ALA A 24 -8.63 -1.28 -11.06
N GLU A 25 -8.83 -2.44 -11.70
CA GLU A 25 -7.90 -3.58 -11.62
C GLU A 25 -6.56 -3.27 -12.28
N GLU A 26 -6.57 -2.65 -13.46
CA GLU A 26 -5.35 -2.21 -14.16
C GLU A 26 -4.61 -1.12 -13.37
N PHE A 27 -5.36 -0.26 -12.67
CA PHE A 27 -4.77 0.73 -11.76
C PHE A 27 -4.13 0.07 -10.54
N ASP A 28 -4.79 -0.92 -9.95
CA ASP A 28 -4.28 -1.68 -8.81
C ASP A 28 -3.03 -2.50 -9.21
N ASP A 29 -3.04 -3.12 -10.40
CA ASP A 29 -1.88 -3.81 -10.96
C ASP A 29 -0.71 -2.85 -11.24
N PHE A 30 -0.98 -1.61 -11.64
CA PHE A 30 0.05 -0.58 -11.71
C PHE A 30 0.59 -0.23 -10.32
N LEU A 31 -0.29 0.08 -9.36
CA LEU A 31 0.09 0.52 -8.02
C LEU A 31 0.94 -0.53 -7.31
N ASP A 32 0.56 -1.80 -7.38
CA ASP A 32 1.31 -2.87 -6.74
C ASP A 32 2.75 -2.98 -7.26
N ARG A 33 2.99 -2.78 -8.57
CA ARG A 33 4.37 -2.77 -9.11
C ARG A 33 5.11 -1.53 -8.68
N HIS A 34 4.44 -0.38 -8.67
CA HIS A 34 5.04 0.88 -8.26
C HIS A 34 5.42 0.89 -6.77
N PHE A 35 4.57 0.29 -5.91
CA PHE A 35 4.89 0.01 -4.52
C PHE A 35 6.12 -0.88 -4.40
N GLU A 36 6.21 -1.95 -5.18
CA GLU A 36 7.36 -2.86 -5.16
C GLU A 36 8.68 -2.12 -5.44
N GLU A 37 8.71 -1.28 -6.48
CA GLU A 37 9.87 -0.46 -6.84
C GLU A 37 10.23 0.53 -5.70
N CYS A 38 9.22 1.17 -5.11
CA CYS A 38 9.43 2.10 -3.99
C CYS A 38 9.94 1.40 -2.72
N VAL A 39 9.40 0.22 -2.41
CA VAL A 39 9.84 -0.61 -1.28
C VAL A 39 11.29 -1.02 -1.48
N GLN A 40 11.65 -1.54 -2.65
CA GLN A 40 13.04 -1.91 -2.97
C GLN A 40 14.00 -0.72 -2.80
N ARG A 41 13.58 0.50 -3.16
CA ARG A 41 14.35 1.71 -2.91
C ARG A 41 14.51 2.02 -1.42
N MET A 42 13.44 1.90 -0.63
CA MET A 42 13.54 2.06 0.83
C MET A 42 14.48 1.03 1.45
N GLU A 43 14.39 -0.23 1.03
CA GLU A 43 15.27 -1.30 1.50
C GLU A 43 16.73 -1.08 1.08
N ALA A 44 16.96 -0.54 -0.12
CA ALA A 44 18.29 -0.12 -0.60
C ALA A 44 18.90 0.99 0.27
N GLU A 45 18.07 1.89 0.78
CA GLU A 45 18.45 3.01 1.64
C GLU A 45 18.27 2.73 3.15
N ALA A 46 17.99 1.48 3.55
CA ALA A 46 17.60 1.14 4.92
C ALA A 46 18.53 1.71 6.00
N HIS A 47 19.84 1.68 5.77
CA HIS A 47 20.85 2.23 6.69
C HIS A 47 20.69 3.73 7.02
N HIS A 48 20.06 4.52 6.15
CA HIS A 48 19.69 5.92 6.40
C HIS A 48 18.31 6.07 7.05
N LEU A 49 17.46 5.04 6.94
CA LEU A 49 16.05 5.08 7.34
C LEU A 49 15.78 4.35 8.68
N THR A 50 16.70 3.51 9.18
CA THR A 50 16.46 2.69 10.38
C THR A 50 16.13 3.52 11.62
N SER A 51 16.70 4.73 11.76
CA SER A 51 16.41 5.63 12.89
C SER A 51 15.18 6.52 12.70
N ASP A 52 14.58 6.55 11.51
CA ASP A 52 13.53 7.53 11.19
C ASP A 52 12.19 7.19 11.83
N SER A 53 11.42 8.22 12.20
CA SER A 53 10.07 8.02 12.72
C SER A 53 9.12 7.50 11.63
N GLU A 54 7.98 6.95 12.04
CA GLU A 54 6.91 6.55 11.14
C GLU A 54 6.53 7.67 10.17
N GLU A 55 6.40 8.90 10.67
CA GLU A 55 6.09 10.06 9.85
C GLU A 55 7.14 10.29 8.74
N LYS A 56 8.43 10.21 9.06
CA LYS A 56 9.51 10.39 8.08
C LYS A 56 9.55 9.26 7.05
N LEU A 57 9.34 8.02 7.48
CA LEU A 57 9.28 6.87 6.58
C LEU A 57 8.08 6.99 5.62
N SER A 58 6.92 7.41 6.12
CA SER A 58 5.74 7.68 5.30
C SER A 58 5.93 8.90 4.40
N ALA A 59 6.71 9.91 4.80
CA ALA A 59 7.14 11.00 3.91
C ALA A 59 7.97 10.48 2.74
N PHE A 60 8.97 9.64 3.03
CA PHE A 60 9.83 9.06 2.01
C PHE A 60 9.00 8.22 1.04
N LEU A 61 8.13 7.34 1.55
CA LEU A 61 7.27 6.50 0.72
C LEU A 61 6.31 7.34 -0.14
N ALA A 62 5.69 8.38 0.42
CA ALA A 62 4.83 9.30 -0.32
C ALA A 62 5.58 9.98 -1.48
N ALA A 63 6.80 10.47 -1.20
CA ALA A 63 7.64 11.11 -2.20
C ALA A 63 8.10 10.12 -3.29
N ALA A 64 8.44 8.89 -2.92
CA ALA A 64 8.83 7.84 -3.86
C ALA A 64 7.66 7.41 -4.76
N LEU A 65 6.47 7.27 -4.19
CA LEU A 65 5.26 6.91 -4.93
C LEU A 65 4.78 8.04 -5.86
N SER A 66 5.03 9.30 -5.53
CA SER A 66 4.54 10.43 -6.30
C SER A 66 5.23 10.53 -7.67
N VAL A 67 4.43 10.46 -8.74
CA VAL A 67 4.90 10.58 -10.13
C VAL A 67 3.86 11.38 -10.93
N PRO A 68 4.20 11.96 -12.10
CA PRO A 68 3.21 12.62 -12.94
C PRO A 68 1.98 11.74 -13.20
N GLY A 69 0.80 12.23 -12.81
CA GLY A 69 -0.46 11.50 -12.92
C GLY A 69 -0.87 10.70 -11.68
N LEU A 70 0.00 10.57 -10.67
CA LEU A 70 -0.27 9.92 -9.40
C LEU A 70 0.11 10.85 -8.23
N ALA A 71 -0.91 11.41 -7.57
CA ALA A 71 -0.73 12.25 -6.39
C ALA A 71 -0.81 11.40 -5.11
N VAL A 72 0.14 11.57 -4.20
CA VAL A 72 0.12 10.95 -2.87
C VAL A 72 0.09 12.02 -1.80
N ILE A 73 -1.05 12.09 -1.11
CA ILE A 73 -1.32 13.10 -0.08
C ILE A 73 -1.13 12.44 1.28
N ARG A 74 -0.21 12.97 2.09
CA ARG A 74 -0.03 12.53 3.49
C ARG A 74 -1.04 13.19 4.41
N GLU A 75 -1.38 12.50 5.49
CA GLU A 75 -2.32 12.99 6.52
C GLU A 75 -3.65 13.51 5.92
N GLY A 76 -4.07 12.91 4.81
CA GLY A 76 -5.29 13.28 4.13
C GLY A 76 -6.49 13.00 5.03
N TYR A 77 -7.40 13.97 5.14
CA TYR A 77 -8.63 13.74 5.89
C TYR A 77 -9.62 12.88 5.07
N SER A 78 -9.90 11.68 5.56
CA SER A 78 -10.96 10.79 5.08
C SER A 78 -11.59 10.10 6.29
N ASN A 79 -12.58 10.75 6.92
CA ASN A 79 -13.19 10.28 8.18
C ASN A 79 -12.19 10.08 9.34
N GLY A 80 -11.00 10.67 9.21
CA GLY A 80 -9.82 10.51 10.06
C GLY A 80 -8.56 10.90 9.27
N ARG A 81 -7.38 10.96 9.91
CA ARG A 81 -6.10 11.21 9.22
C ARG A 81 -5.56 9.89 8.70
N VAL A 82 -5.67 9.68 7.40
CA VAL A 82 -5.04 8.53 6.72
C VAL A 82 -3.59 8.87 6.48
N ASP A 83 -2.68 7.94 6.74
CA ASP A 83 -1.25 8.17 6.51
C ASP A 83 -0.98 8.54 5.05
N LEU A 84 -1.54 7.80 4.09
CA LEU A 84 -1.42 8.09 2.66
C LEU A 84 -2.77 7.98 1.95
N THR A 85 -3.13 9.01 1.18
CA THR A 85 -4.21 8.96 0.18
C THR A 85 -3.59 9.05 -1.22
N ILE A 86 -3.73 7.99 -1.99
CA ILE A 86 -3.16 7.86 -3.34
C ILE A 86 -4.28 8.12 -4.35
N LYS A 87 -4.08 9.05 -5.27
CA LYS A 87 -5.09 9.46 -6.27
C LYS A 87 -4.48 9.43 -7.67
N SER A 88 -5.20 8.83 -8.61
CA SER A 88 -4.89 9.03 -10.03
C SER A 88 -5.49 10.35 -10.50
N GLU A 89 -4.65 11.17 -11.13
CA GLU A 89 -5.02 12.44 -11.75
C GLU A 89 -5.00 12.34 -13.28
N SER A 90 -4.27 11.37 -13.83
CA SER A 90 -4.06 11.19 -15.27
C SER A 90 -5.06 10.24 -15.95
N MET A 91 -6.01 9.68 -15.19
CA MET A 91 -6.97 8.71 -15.69
C MET A 91 -8.29 9.39 -16.04
N THR A 92 -8.95 8.92 -17.10
CA THR A 92 -10.29 9.39 -17.48
C THR A 92 -11.32 9.18 -16.37
N PHE A 93 -11.08 8.20 -15.49
CA PHE A 93 -11.86 7.96 -14.28
C PHE A 93 -10.91 8.03 -13.08
N PRO A 94 -11.13 8.95 -12.13
CA PRO A 94 -10.24 9.10 -10.98
C PRO A 94 -10.37 7.88 -10.06
N GLN A 95 -9.23 7.30 -9.70
CA GLN A 95 -9.12 6.23 -8.72
C GLN A 95 -8.51 6.78 -7.43
N ARG A 96 -8.97 6.28 -6.29
CA ARG A 96 -8.43 6.60 -4.97
C ARG A 96 -8.14 5.32 -4.21
N ARG A 97 -6.97 5.24 -3.57
CA ARG A 97 -6.61 4.20 -2.61
C ARG A 97 -6.10 4.84 -1.33
N LEU A 98 -6.29 4.12 -0.23
CA LEU A 98 -5.85 4.52 1.10
C LEU A 98 -4.74 3.57 1.53
N ALA A 99 -3.73 4.10 2.20
CA ALA A 99 -2.74 3.29 2.88
C ALA A 99 -2.54 3.75 4.31
N GLU A 100 -2.53 2.79 5.24
CA GLU A 100 -2.08 3.00 6.62
C GLU A 100 -0.66 2.48 6.75
N ALA A 101 0.23 3.27 7.35
CA ALA A 101 1.64 2.94 7.45
C ALA A 101 2.08 2.94 8.93
N LYS A 102 2.74 1.87 9.37
CA LYS A 102 3.12 1.69 10.77
C LYS A 102 4.53 1.15 10.92
N ILE A 103 5.24 1.55 11.97
CA ILE A 103 6.42 0.79 12.40
C ILE A 103 5.93 -0.51 13.05
N TYR A 104 6.44 -1.66 12.59
CA TYR A 104 6.03 -2.96 13.10
C TYR A 104 6.28 -3.08 14.62
N ALA A 105 5.21 -3.36 15.35
CA ALA A 105 5.22 -3.53 16.81
C ALA A 105 4.55 -4.83 17.28
N GLY A 106 4.15 -5.72 16.37
CA GLY A 106 3.52 -7.01 16.66
C GLY A 106 2.13 -7.17 16.03
N PRO A 107 1.55 -8.39 16.08
CA PRO A 107 0.27 -8.69 15.44
C PRO A 107 -0.88 -7.77 15.88
N ASP A 108 -1.02 -7.48 17.17
CA ASP A 108 -2.09 -6.61 17.68
C ASP A 108 -2.02 -5.18 17.10
N TYR A 109 -0.81 -4.68 16.82
CA TYR A 109 -0.62 -3.37 16.19
C TYR A 109 -0.94 -3.42 14.69
N HIS A 110 -0.57 -4.51 14.03
CA HIS A 110 -0.94 -4.76 12.64
C HIS A 110 -2.47 -4.82 12.47
N GLU A 111 -3.17 -5.57 13.33
CA GLU A 111 -4.63 -5.67 13.32
C GLU A 111 -5.30 -4.31 13.52
N ARG A 112 -4.77 -3.46 14.41
CA ARG A 112 -5.26 -2.09 14.59
C ARG A 112 -5.08 -1.24 13.33
N ALA A 113 -3.98 -1.40 12.60
CA ALA A 113 -3.77 -0.70 11.34
C ALA A 113 -4.81 -1.09 10.29
N ILE A 114 -5.14 -2.38 10.19
CA ILE A 114 -6.23 -2.86 9.33
C ILE A 114 -7.56 -2.24 9.77
N GLU A 115 -7.88 -2.27 11.06
CA GLU A 115 -9.14 -1.74 11.59
C GLU A 115 -9.26 -0.23 11.33
N GLN A 116 -8.17 0.54 11.45
CA GLN A 116 -8.16 1.96 11.08
C GLN A 116 -8.45 2.15 9.59
N LEU A 117 -7.76 1.40 8.72
CA LEU A 117 -7.94 1.48 7.27
C LEU A 117 -9.38 1.13 6.84
N ILE A 118 -9.91 0.02 7.35
CA ILE A 118 -11.22 -0.51 6.97
C ILE A 118 -12.35 0.28 7.60
N SER A 119 -12.36 0.45 8.92
CA SER A 119 -13.53 0.93 9.65
C SER A 119 -13.54 2.44 9.86
N ARG A 120 -12.36 3.09 9.90
CA ARG A 120 -12.30 4.55 10.12
C ARG A 120 -12.17 5.31 8.82
N TYR A 121 -11.31 4.86 7.91
CA TYR A 121 -10.88 5.70 6.79
C TYR A 121 -11.59 5.38 5.48
N SER A 122 -11.85 4.11 5.22
CA SER A 122 -12.61 3.70 4.05
C SER A 122 -14.07 4.09 4.18
N THR A 123 -14.69 4.39 3.05
CA THR A 123 -16.15 4.56 2.95
C THR A 123 -16.84 3.34 2.34
N GLY A 124 -16.08 2.28 2.05
CA GLY A 124 -16.55 1.12 1.28
C GLY A 124 -16.53 1.32 -0.23
N ARG A 125 -16.35 2.56 -0.72
CA ARG A 125 -16.24 2.84 -2.16
C ARG A 125 -14.90 2.43 -2.76
N GLN A 126 -13.85 2.32 -1.93
CA GLN A 126 -12.56 1.83 -2.37
C GLN A 126 -12.55 0.31 -2.23
N SER A 127 -12.47 -0.40 -3.36
CA SER A 127 -12.37 -1.86 -3.37
C SER A 127 -11.03 -2.38 -2.84
N ARG A 128 -10.03 -1.50 -2.70
CA ARG A 128 -8.69 -1.87 -2.24
C ARG A 128 -8.07 -0.81 -1.31
N GLY A 129 -7.27 -1.27 -0.36
CA GLY A 129 -6.38 -0.47 0.48
C GLY A 129 -5.05 -1.17 0.75
N TYR A 130 -4.14 -0.46 1.41
CA TYR A 130 -2.79 -0.94 1.69
C TYR A 130 -2.46 -0.78 3.17
N VAL A 131 -1.83 -1.78 3.77
CA VAL A 131 -1.19 -1.66 5.08
C VAL A 131 0.30 -1.82 4.86
N VAL A 132 1.09 -0.81 5.22
CA VAL A 132 2.54 -0.79 5.04
C VAL A 132 3.21 -0.88 6.41
N GLU A 133 4.00 -1.92 6.64
CA GLU A 133 4.74 -2.10 7.88
C GLU A 133 6.24 -1.93 7.67
N TYR A 134 6.82 -0.98 8.40
CA TYR A 134 8.27 -0.78 8.44
C TYR A 134 8.90 -1.67 9.51
N ILE A 135 9.66 -2.68 9.08
CA ILE A 135 10.26 -3.68 9.97
C ILE A 135 11.74 -3.34 10.20
N LYS A 136 12.05 -2.90 11.42
CA LYS A 136 13.41 -2.53 11.86
C LYS A 136 14.13 -3.64 12.63
N LYS A 137 13.57 -4.85 12.62
CA LYS A 137 14.05 -6.03 13.37
C LYS A 137 14.46 -7.14 12.40
N PRO A 138 15.39 -8.03 12.78
CA PRO A 138 15.78 -9.14 11.93
C PRO A 138 14.64 -10.13 11.73
N GLY A 139 14.74 -10.93 10.66
CA GLY A 139 13.87 -12.09 10.47
C GLY A 139 12.48 -11.78 9.89
N ILE A 140 12.38 -10.78 9.00
CA ILE A 140 11.11 -10.38 8.35
C ILE A 140 10.30 -11.56 7.79
N ALA A 141 10.93 -12.55 7.15
CA ALA A 141 10.23 -13.71 6.60
C ALA A 141 9.44 -14.49 7.67
N ALA A 142 10.04 -14.68 8.86
CA ALA A 142 9.37 -15.35 9.98
C ALA A 142 8.27 -14.47 10.59
N LEU A 143 8.48 -13.14 10.64
CA LEU A 143 7.49 -12.18 11.11
C LEU A 143 6.24 -12.18 10.22
N VAL A 144 6.41 -12.11 8.89
CA VAL A 144 5.30 -12.15 7.93
C VAL A 144 4.56 -13.49 8.01
N LEU A 145 5.26 -14.62 8.13
CA LEU A 145 4.61 -15.92 8.31
C LEU A 145 3.78 -15.97 9.60
N LYS A 146 4.30 -15.39 10.69
CA LYS A 146 3.58 -15.29 11.97
C LYS A 146 2.34 -14.41 11.84
N LEU A 147 2.43 -13.27 11.15
CA LEU A 147 1.30 -12.38 10.88
C LEU A 147 0.19 -13.11 10.13
N ARG A 148 0.52 -13.79 9.03
CA ARG A 148 -0.46 -14.55 8.24
C ARG A 148 -1.14 -15.65 9.04
N LYS A 149 -0.35 -16.50 9.72
CA LYS A 149 -0.90 -17.57 10.58
C LYS A 149 -1.86 -17.03 11.64
N ARG A 150 -1.56 -15.87 12.21
CA ARG A 150 -2.43 -15.21 13.19
C ARG A 150 -3.70 -14.67 12.53
N ALA A 151 -3.57 -13.98 11.41
CA ALA A 151 -4.69 -13.45 10.65
C ALA A 151 -5.66 -14.56 10.18
N ASP A 152 -5.12 -15.70 9.72
CA ASP A 152 -5.92 -16.85 9.28
C ASP A 152 -6.63 -17.56 10.43
N ALA A 153 -6.03 -17.54 11.63
CA ALA A 153 -6.63 -18.14 12.83
C ALA A 153 -7.70 -17.25 13.48
N ASP A 154 -7.44 -15.94 13.54
CA ASP A 154 -8.25 -14.98 14.31
C ASP A 154 -9.27 -14.23 13.43
N LEU A 155 -9.05 -14.17 12.11
CA LEU A 155 -9.85 -13.41 11.14
C LEU A 155 -10.10 -11.95 11.57
N PRO A 156 -9.04 -11.16 11.81
CA PRO A 156 -9.14 -9.83 12.41
C PRO A 156 -9.85 -8.83 11.49
N ALA A 157 -10.38 -7.74 12.07
CA ALA A 157 -11.02 -6.66 11.32
C ALA A 157 -12.05 -7.16 10.29
N ARG A 158 -12.87 -8.14 10.69
CA ARG A 158 -13.87 -8.81 9.84
C ARG A 158 -13.28 -9.40 8.55
N GLN A 159 -12.10 -10.03 8.66
CA GLN A 159 -11.47 -10.74 7.55
C GLN A 159 -12.41 -11.82 7.00
N HIS A 160 -12.45 -11.94 5.68
CA HIS A 160 -13.21 -12.93 4.95
C HIS A 160 -12.27 -13.93 4.28
N GLY A 161 -12.23 -15.14 4.84
CA GLY A 161 -11.36 -16.22 4.37
C GLY A 161 -9.90 -16.06 4.82
N GLU A 162 -9.06 -16.96 4.31
CA GLU A 162 -7.62 -16.96 4.56
C GLU A 162 -6.90 -15.87 3.75
N THR A 163 -5.70 -15.50 4.22
CA THR A 163 -4.74 -14.68 3.50
C THR A 163 -4.22 -15.42 2.27
N PHE A 164 -3.94 -14.67 1.21
CA PHE A 164 -3.42 -15.21 -0.04
C PHE A 164 -2.10 -14.54 -0.42
N ASP A 165 -1.34 -15.25 -1.24
CA ASP A 165 -0.03 -14.79 -1.68
C ASP A 165 -0.14 -13.54 -2.54
N HIS A 166 0.79 -12.62 -2.33
CA HIS A 166 0.97 -11.45 -3.17
C HIS A 166 2.31 -11.57 -3.91
N ARG A 167 2.41 -11.02 -5.13
CA ARG A 167 3.63 -11.13 -5.94
C ARG A 167 4.85 -10.45 -5.33
N MET A 168 4.62 -9.37 -4.57
CA MET A 168 5.68 -8.63 -3.90
C MET A 168 6.25 -9.48 -2.78
N LYS A 169 7.58 -9.55 -2.70
CA LYS A 169 8.26 -10.30 -1.64
C LYS A 169 7.86 -9.76 -0.26
N TRP A 170 7.56 -10.68 0.66
CA TRP A 170 7.06 -10.37 2.01
C TRP A 170 5.76 -9.59 2.05
N ALA A 171 5.03 -9.49 0.94
CA ALA A 171 3.66 -9.04 0.95
C ALA A 171 2.69 -10.24 0.94
N TYR A 172 1.49 -10.00 1.42
CA TYR A 172 0.34 -10.89 1.27
C TYR A 172 -0.91 -10.03 1.17
N ALA A 173 -2.05 -10.65 0.91
CA ALA A 173 -3.31 -9.94 0.85
C ALA A 173 -4.44 -10.69 1.55
N SER A 174 -5.48 -9.95 1.92
CA SER A 174 -6.67 -10.44 2.61
C SER A 174 -7.89 -9.65 2.14
N ASN A 175 -9.10 -10.18 2.38
CA ASN A 175 -10.35 -9.47 2.11
C ASN A 175 -11.05 -9.18 3.44
N HIS A 176 -11.69 -8.03 3.57
CA HIS A 176 -12.36 -7.60 4.81
C HIS A 176 -13.76 -7.05 4.52
N TRP A 177 -14.74 -7.42 5.33
CA TRP A 177 -16.09 -6.87 5.22
C TRP A 177 -16.16 -5.46 5.80
N HIS A 178 -16.43 -4.49 4.93
CA HIS A 178 -16.74 -3.13 5.36
C HIS A 178 -18.15 -3.04 5.98
N SER A 179 -18.42 -1.94 6.69
CA SER A 179 -19.75 -1.63 7.23
C SER A 179 -20.83 -1.45 6.15
N SER A 180 -20.41 -1.14 4.92
CA SER A 180 -21.29 -1.05 3.74
C SER A 180 -21.59 -2.40 3.09
N GLU A 181 -21.17 -3.51 3.70
CA GLU A 181 -21.31 -4.87 3.16
C GLU A 181 -20.51 -5.13 1.87
N GLU A 182 -19.63 -4.21 1.48
CA GLU A 182 -18.68 -4.41 0.40
C GLU A 182 -17.39 -5.06 0.94
N LEU A 183 -16.75 -5.89 0.13
CA LEU A 183 -15.42 -6.41 0.42
C LEU A 183 -14.36 -5.40 0.04
N ILE A 184 -13.45 -5.12 0.99
CA ILE A 184 -12.23 -4.36 0.74
C ILE A 184 -11.07 -5.33 0.71
N HIS A 185 -10.34 -5.31 -0.39
CA HIS A 185 -9.09 -6.02 -0.57
C HIS A 185 -7.94 -5.25 0.09
N VAL A 186 -7.21 -5.86 1.00
CA VAL A 186 -6.08 -5.23 1.68
C VAL A 186 -4.79 -5.91 1.25
N VAL A 187 -3.86 -5.14 0.71
CA VAL A 187 -2.49 -5.59 0.43
C VAL A 187 -1.59 -5.18 1.59
N HIS A 188 -1.00 -6.17 2.24
CA HIS A 188 -0.08 -6.00 3.37
C HIS A 188 1.35 -6.01 2.86
N ILE A 189 2.03 -4.88 2.94
CA ILE A 189 3.38 -4.67 2.42
C ILE A 189 4.34 -4.56 3.61
N ASN A 190 5.33 -5.44 3.69
CA ASN A 190 6.30 -5.46 4.77
C ASN A 190 7.67 -5.04 4.26
N VAL A 191 8.17 -3.89 4.74
CA VAL A 191 9.41 -3.26 4.28
C VAL A 191 10.55 -3.62 5.21
N ASN A 192 11.62 -4.24 4.70
CA ASN A 192 12.78 -4.58 5.52
C ASN A 192 13.74 -3.40 5.69
N LEU A 193 13.68 -2.73 6.83
CA LEU A 193 14.61 -1.67 7.22
C LEU A 193 15.70 -2.14 8.20
N HIS A 194 15.80 -3.45 8.42
CA HIS A 194 16.85 -4.07 9.20
C HIS A 194 17.98 -4.56 8.29
N ARG A 195 19.21 -4.12 8.57
CA ARG A 195 20.45 -4.54 7.91
C ARG A 195 21.46 -5.03 8.94
#